data_AF-A0A7G7SUY6-F1
#
_entry.id   AF-A0A7G7SUY6-F1
#
_cell.length_a   1.000
_cell.length_b   1.000
_cell.length_c   1.000
_cell.angle_alpha   90.00
_cell.angle_beta   90.00
_cell.angle_gamma   90.00
#
_symmetry.space_group_name_H-M   'P 1'
#
loop_
_entity.id
_entity.type
_entity.pdbx_description
1 polymer ?
#
loop_
_entity_poly.entity_id
_entity_poly.type
_entity_poly.pdbx_seq_one_letter_code
_entity_poly.pdbx_strand_id
1 'polypeptide(L)'
;MFAFSIWHFVILFVLLAVPVLVFAAVWLAMRADRRAQASRRAAAPPPLPPAASVETRLRALDALRAQGLVDQAEFERRRQQILADL
;
A
#
# COMPACT_ATOMS: atom_id res chain seq x y z
N MET A 1 -31.58 -38.78 7.99
CA MET A 1 -31.92 -37.45 8.53
C MET A 1 -30.62 -36.67 8.65
N PHE A 2 -30.53 -35.57 7.91
CA PHE A 2 -29.29 -34.98 7.41
C PHE A 2 -28.46 -34.35 8.53
N ALA A 3 -27.44 -35.07 8.99
CA ALA A 3 -26.32 -34.49 9.72
C ALA A 3 -25.37 -33.71 8.78
N PHE A 4 -25.92 -32.97 7.79
CA PHE A 4 -25.27 -31.76 7.25
C PHE A 4 -25.36 -30.69 8.36
N SER A 5 -24.66 -31.02 9.43
CA SER A 5 -24.81 -30.45 10.75
C SER A 5 -24.09 -29.13 10.75
N ILE A 6 -24.72 -28.13 11.37
CA ILE A 6 -24.30 -26.76 11.66
C ILE A 6 -22.78 -26.51 11.70
N TRP A 7 -21.99 -27.48 12.16
CA TRP A 7 -20.53 -27.47 12.12
C TRP A 7 -19.91 -27.12 10.75
N HIS A 8 -20.49 -27.55 9.63
CA HIS A 8 -20.00 -27.15 8.30
C HIS A 8 -20.17 -25.65 8.06
N PHE A 9 -21.30 -25.08 8.48
CA PHE A 9 -21.54 -23.64 8.40
C PHE A 9 -20.61 -22.88 9.34
N VAL A 10 -20.30 -23.42 10.52
CA VAL A 10 -19.31 -22.84 11.43
C VAL A 10 -17.93 -22.81 10.77
N ILE A 11 -17.51 -23.90 10.13
CA ILE A 11 -16.20 -23.95 9.43
C ILE A 11 -16.18 -23.00 8.25
N LEU A 12 -17.20 -23.03 7.38
CA LEU A 12 -17.31 -22.12 6.25
C LEU A 12 -17.29 -20.66 6.71
N PHE A 13 -18.01 -20.35 7.79
CA PHE A 13 -18.03 -19.01 8.36
C PHE A 13 -16.65 -18.59 8.86
N VAL A 14 -15.93 -19.43 9.62
CA VAL A 14 -14.58 -19.11 10.09
C VAL A 14 -13.61 -18.96 8.91
N LEU A 15 -13.68 -19.88 7.94
CA LEU A 15 -12.83 -19.88 6.76
C LEU A 15 -13.05 -18.64 5.90
N LEU A 16 -14.27 -18.09 5.86
CA LEU A 16 -14.58 -16.84 5.15
C LEU A 16 -14.31 -15.59 6.00
N ALA A 17 -14.58 -15.66 7.31
CA ALA A 17 -14.45 -14.53 8.22
C ALA A 17 -12.99 -14.12 8.42
N VAL A 18 -12.08 -15.09 8.54
CA VAL A 18 -10.64 -14.81 8.70
C VAL A 18 -10.07 -13.98 7.52
N PRO A 19 -10.19 -14.40 6.25
CA PRO A 19 -9.68 -13.61 5.14
C PRO A 19 -10.40 -12.26 5.00
N VAL A 20 -11.72 -12.19 5.25
CA VAL A 20 -12.45 -10.91 5.24
C VAL A 20 -11.92 -9.97 6.33
N LEU A 21 -11.65 -10.47 7.53
CA LEU A 21 -11.13 -9.68 8.64
C LEU A 21 -9.72 -9.17 8.34
N VAL A 22 -8.84 -10.02 7.78
CA VAL A 22 -7.51 -9.63 7.33
C VAL A 22 -7.60 -8.58 6.24
N PHE A 23 -8.46 -8.79 5.24
CA PHE A 23 -8.64 -7.84 4.14
C PHE A 23 -9.18 -6.49 4.64
N ALA A 24 -10.14 -6.51 5.56
CA ALA A 24 -10.68 -5.31 6.19
C ALA A 24 -9.61 -4.60 7.03
N ALA A 25 -8.78 -5.33 7.78
CA ALA A 25 -7.70 -4.76 8.57
C ALA A 25 -6.63 -4.11 7.67
N VAL A 26 -6.21 -4.79 6.60
CA VAL A 26 -5.25 -4.25 5.61
C VAL A 26 -5.85 -3.03 4.91
N TRP A 27 -7.12 -3.11 4.49
CA TRP A 27 -7.84 -1.99 3.89
C TRP A 27 -7.92 -0.79 4.84
N LEU A 28 -8.23 -1.04 6.12
CA LEU A 28 -8.33 0.00 7.13
C LEU A 28 -6.96 0.61 7.44
N ALA A 29 -5.89 -0.21 7.47
CA ALA A 29 -4.52 0.26 7.62
C ALA A 29 -4.08 1.12 6.43
N MET A 30 -4.33 0.68 5.20
CA MET A 30 -4.08 1.47 3.99
C MET A 30 -4.90 2.77 3.98
N ARG A 31 -6.16 2.72 4.41
CA ARG A 31 -7.03 3.90 4.50
C ARG A 31 -6.59 4.85 5.59
N ALA A 32 -6.12 4.34 6.73
CA ALA A 32 -5.57 5.13 7.82
C ALA A 32 -4.28 5.82 7.39
N ASP A 33 -3.40 5.12 6.67
CA ASP A 33 -2.17 5.69 6.12
C ASP A 33 -2.49 6.79 5.09
N ARG A 34 -3.44 6.54 4.16
CA ARG A 34 -3.92 7.58 3.23
C ARG A 34 -4.53 8.78 3.93
N ARG A 35 -5.31 8.58 5.01
CA ARG A 35 -5.86 9.67 5.81
C ARG A 35 -4.78 10.43 6.56
N ALA A 36 -3.81 9.74 7.14
CA ALA A 36 -2.66 10.37 7.79
C ALA A 36 -1.83 11.20 6.80
N GLN A 37 -1.62 10.70 5.58
CA GLN A 37 -0.99 11.44 4.49
C GLN A 37 -1.84 12.64 4.03
N ALA A 38 -3.16 12.49 3.94
CA ALA A 38 -4.06 13.59 3.57
C ALA A 38 -4.10 14.69 4.65
N SER A 39 -4.13 14.32 5.93
CA SER A 39 -4.04 15.26 7.05
C SER A 39 -2.67 15.95 7.10
N ARG A 40 -1.58 15.24 6.78
CA ARG A 40 -0.25 15.85 6.62
C ARG A 40 -0.16 16.81 5.44
N ARG A 41 -0.84 16.50 4.32
CA ARG A 41 -0.94 17.41 3.16
C ARG A 41 -1.80 18.64 3.46
N ALA A 42 -2.87 18.49 4.23
CA ALA A 42 -3.70 19.61 4.67
C ALA A 42 -2.99 20.53 5.68
N ALA A 43 -2.00 20.01 6.41
CA ALA A 43 -1.14 20.77 7.31
C ALA A 43 0.16 21.28 6.65
N ALA A 44 0.42 20.95 5.39
CA ALA A 44 1.61 21.38 4.66
C ALA A 44 1.35 22.71 3.92
N PRO A 45 2.33 23.65 3.85
CA PRO A 45 2.19 24.87 3.06
C PRO A 45 2.04 24.54 1.56
N PRO A 46 1.52 25.47 0.74
CA PRO A 46 1.21 25.24 -0.68
C PRO A 46 2.41 24.68 -1.46
N PRO A 47 2.17 23.90 -2.54
CA PRO A 47 3.19 23.07 -3.18
C PRO A 47 4.30 23.94 -3.79
N LEU A 48 5.50 23.76 -3.23
CA LEU A 48 6.77 24.21 -3.77
C LEU A 48 7.22 23.27 -4.92
N PRO A 49 8.08 23.76 -5.84
CA PRO A 49 8.18 23.39 -7.26
C PRO A 49 8.47 21.90 -7.55
N PRO A 50 8.33 21.46 -8.82
CA PRO A 50 8.46 20.06 -9.29
C PRO A 50 9.62 19.23 -8.69
N ALA A 51 10.71 19.86 -8.24
CA ALA A 51 11.79 19.22 -7.49
C ALA A 51 11.31 18.42 -6.25
N ALA A 52 10.31 18.92 -5.50
CA ALA A 52 9.75 18.22 -4.34
C ALA A 52 9.01 16.93 -4.73
N SER A 53 8.43 16.90 -5.94
CA SER A 53 7.77 15.70 -6.47
C SER A 53 8.76 14.62 -6.89
N VAL A 54 9.96 15.01 -7.35
CA VAL A 54 11.06 14.10 -7.74
C VAL A 54 11.62 13.38 -6.52
N GLU A 55 11.93 14.11 -5.44
CA GLU A 55 12.38 13.51 -4.18
C GLU A 55 11.33 12.58 -3.58
N THR A 56 10.05 12.95 -3.70
CA THR A 56 8.94 12.10 -3.24
C THR A 56 8.84 10.81 -4.06
N ARG A 57 9.01 10.87 -5.38
CA ARG A 57 9.04 9.70 -6.27
C ARG A 57 10.25 8.79 -6.00
N LEU A 58 11.41 9.38 -5.73
CA LEU A 58 12.62 8.64 -5.34
C LEU A 58 12.43 7.90 -4.01
N ARG A 59 11.85 8.55 -2.99
CA ARG A 59 11.54 7.87 -1.72
C ARG A 59 10.51 6.75 -1.87
N ALA A 60 9.52 6.92 -2.74
CA ALA A 60 8.55 5.88 -3.03
C ALA A 60 9.19 4.66 -3.72
N LEU A 61 10.13 4.88 -4.65
CA LEU A 61 10.91 3.82 -5.28
C LEU A 61 11.82 3.10 -4.28
N ASP A 62 12.45 3.83 -3.36
CA ASP A 62 13.33 3.23 -2.35
C ASP A 62 12.54 2.41 -1.32
N ALA A 63 11.33 2.86 -0.96
CA ALA A 63 10.41 2.07 -0.14
C ALA A 63 9.95 0.77 -0.84
N LEU A 64 9.69 0.82 -2.15
CA LEU A 64 9.34 -0.35 -2.96
C LEU A 64 10.53 -1.34 -3.08
N ARG A 65 11.75 -0.82 -3.18
CA ARG A 65 12.99 -1.62 -3.14
C ARG A 65 13.19 -2.27 -1.77
N ALA A 66 12.98 -1.53 -0.68
CA ALA A 66 13.09 -2.05 0.68
C ALA A 66 12.08 -3.18 0.97
N GLN A 67 10.95 -3.20 0.26
CA GLN A 67 9.96 -4.28 0.29
C GLN A 67 10.31 -5.47 -0.62
N GLY A 68 11.43 -5.41 -1.36
CA GLY A 68 11.87 -6.46 -2.29
C GLY A 68 11.01 -6.59 -3.55
N LEU A 69 10.13 -5.62 -3.81
CA LEU A 69 9.19 -5.64 -4.94
C LEU A 69 9.81 -5.10 -6.25
N VAL A 70 11.01 -4.53 -6.18
CA VAL A 70 11.72 -3.93 -7.33
C VAL A 70 13.17 -4.39 -7.32
N ASP A 71 13.60 -4.94 -8.45
CA ASP A 71 14.98 -5.40 -8.64
C ASP A 71 15.95 -4.21 -8.80
N GLN A 72 17.20 -4.39 -8.40
CA GLN A 72 18.21 -3.31 -8.39
C GLN A 72 18.40 -2.70 -9.78
N ALA A 73 18.36 -3.52 -10.83
CA ALA A 73 18.48 -3.08 -12.21
C ALA A 73 17.29 -2.22 -12.68
N GLU A 74 16.09 -2.46 -12.16
CA GLU A 74 14.89 -1.67 -12.49
C GLU A 74 14.85 -0.34 -11.71
N PHE A 75 15.35 -0.35 -10.47
CA PHE A 75 15.53 0.85 -9.68
C PHE A 75 16.48 1.85 -10.37
N GLU A 76 17.64 1.37 -10.81
CA GLU A 76 18.64 2.17 -11.54
C GLU A 76 18.05 2.80 -12.81
N ARG A 77 17.33 2.00 -13.61
CA ARG A 77 16.66 2.49 -14.83
C ARG A 77 15.63 3.58 -14.54
N ARG A 78 14.73 3.35 -13.57
CA ARG A 78 13.70 4.33 -13.21
C ARG A 78 14.29 5.61 -12.62
N ARG A 79 15.36 5.49 -11.82
CA ARG A 79 16.10 6.63 -11.30
C ARG A 79 16.72 7.47 -12.42
N GLN A 80 17.36 6.83 -13.39
CA GLN A 80 17.93 7.53 -14.54
C GLN A 80 16.85 8.20 -15.39
N GLN A 81 15.71 7.54 -15.59
CA GLN A 81 14.58 8.11 -16.33
C GLN A 81 14.01 9.37 -15.64
N ILE A 82 13.88 9.34 -14.31
CA ILE A 82 13.42 10.48 -13.53
C ILE A 82 14.44 11.63 -13.54
N LEU A 83 15.74 11.34 -13.57
CA LEU A 83 16.79 12.34 -13.67
C LEU A 83 16.93 12.93 -15.08
N ALA A 84 16.59 12.16 -16.12
CA ALA A 84 16.62 12.60 -17.51
C ALA A 84 15.38 13.43 -17.90
N ASP A 85 14.28 13.31 -17.14
CA ASP A 85 13.05 14.10 -17.28
C ASP A 85 13.14 15.48 -16.58
N LEU A 86 14.30 15.80 -16.00
CA LEU A 86 14.63 17.07 -15.35
C LEU A 86 15.25 18.06 -16.35
#